data_AF-A0A1X6MRC4-F1
#
_entry.id   AF-A0A1X6MRC4-F1
#
_cell.length_a   1.000
_cell.length_b   1.000
_cell.length_c   1.000
_cell.angle_alpha   90.00
_cell.angle_beta   90.00
_cell.angle_gamma   90.00
#
_symmetry.space_group_name_H-M   'P 1'
#
loop_
_entity.id
_entity.type
_entity.pdbx_description
1 polymer ?
#
loop_
_entity_poly.entity_id
_entity_poly.type
_entity_poly.pdbx_seq_one_letter_code
_entity_poly.pdbx_strand_id
1 'polypeptide(L)'
;IDSGATGIFISPRFVREHRLRTKPLPRPIPIFNVDGTPNKEALITGEPRFVKAYVASIGKEDIIFGHTWLKLENPKIDWKTGRVELN
;
A
#
# COMPACT_ATOMS: atom_id res chain seq x y z
N ILE A 1 5.03 -0.82 7.93
CA ILE A 1 5.30 0.59 7.60
C ILE A 1 6.52 0.62 6.70
N ASP A 2 6.47 1.33 5.57
CA ASP A 2 7.62 1.46 4.68
C ASP A 2 7.70 2.90 4.16
N SER A 3 8.60 3.71 4.73
CA SER A 3 8.76 5.09 4.29
C SER A 3 9.39 5.23 2.89
N GLY A 4 9.97 4.15 2.34
CA GLY A 4 10.49 4.08 0.98
C GLY A 4 9.41 3.80 -0.07
N ALA A 5 8.27 3.24 0.34
CA ALA A 5 7.13 2.99 -0.54
C ALA A 5 6.34 4.29 -0.79
N THR A 6 5.92 4.56 -2.04
CA THR A 6 5.23 5.83 -2.37
C THR A 6 3.80 5.92 -1.83
N GLY A 7 3.09 4.79 -1.76
CA GLY A 7 1.65 4.71 -1.47
C GLY A 7 1.28 3.60 -0.49
N ILE A 8 -0.03 3.39 -0.31
CA ILE A 8 -0.50 2.20 0.37
C ILE A 8 -0.56 1.06 -0.64
N PHE A 9 0.01 -0.08 -0.28
CA PHE A 9 -0.05 -1.28 -1.10
C PHE A 9 -0.75 -2.39 -0.33
N ILE A 10 -1.59 -3.17 -0.99
CA ILE A 10 -2.34 -4.29 -0.43
C ILE A 10 -2.03 -5.53 -1.25
N SER A 11 -1.79 -6.66 -0.59
CA SER A 11 -1.52 -7.91 -1.30
C SER A 11 -2.78 -8.44 -2.01
N PRO A 12 -2.67 -9.05 -3.21
CA PRO A 12 -3.79 -9.75 -3.84
C PRO A 12 -4.39 -10.83 -2.95
N ARG A 13 -3.59 -11.44 -2.07
CA ARG A 13 -4.03 -12.41 -1.06
C ARG A 13 -5.03 -11.78 -0.10
N PHE A 14 -4.66 -10.67 0.54
CA PHE A 14 -5.50 -9.96 1.49
C PHE A 14 -6.81 -9.46 0.85
N VAL A 15 -6.74 -8.97 -0.39
CA VAL A 15 -7.93 -8.57 -1.16
C VAL A 15 -8.92 -9.74 -1.31
N ARG A 16 -8.43 -10.94 -1.66
CA ARG A 16 -9.27 -12.12 -1.84
C ARG A 16 -9.83 -12.63 -0.51
N GLU A 17 -9.00 -12.74 0.51
CA GLU A 17 -9.38 -13.21 1.86
C GLU A 17 -10.49 -12.35 2.46
N HIS A 18 -10.39 -11.02 2.32
CA HIS A 18 -11.35 -10.07 2.88
C HIS A 18 -12.42 -9.59 1.88
N ARG A 19 -12.43 -10.15 0.65
CA ARG A 19 -13.39 -9.81 -0.43
C ARG A 19 -13.49 -8.30 -0.68
N LEU A 20 -12.35 -7.62 -0.68
CA LEU A 20 -12.30 -6.18 -0.90
C LEU A 20 -12.70 -5.84 -2.34
N ARG A 21 -13.51 -4.79 -2.52
CA ARG A 21 -13.89 -4.31 -3.85
C ARG A 21 -12.70 -3.59 -4.49
N THR A 22 -12.33 -4.01 -5.69
CA THR A 22 -11.25 -3.41 -6.48
C THR A 22 -11.79 -2.85 -7.80
N LYS A 23 -11.24 -1.72 -8.25
CA LYS A 23 -11.54 -1.14 -9.55
C LYS A 23 -10.25 -1.03 -10.38
N PRO A 24 -10.16 -1.67 -11.57
CA PRO A 24 -8.97 -1.58 -12.40
C PRO A 24 -8.70 -0.14 -12.84
N LEU A 25 -7.43 0.21 -13.00
CA LEU A 25 -7.08 1.48 -13.65
C LEU A 25 -7.39 1.45 -15.14
N PRO A 26 -7.71 2.63 -15.72
CA PRO A 26 -7.76 2.80 -17.17
C PRO A 26 -6.41 2.58 -17.86
N ARG A 27 -5.29 2.81 -17.16
CA ARG A 27 -3.92 2.60 -17.67
C ARG A 27 -3.06 1.92 -16.61
N PRO A 28 -2.27 0.89 -16.95
CA PRO A 28 -1.30 0.33 -16.02
C PRO A 28 -0.29 1.40 -15.59
N ILE A 29 0.03 1.45 -14.29
CA ILE A 29 1.15 2.26 -13.79
C ILE A 29 2.26 1.26 -13.47
N PRO A 30 3.46 1.41 -14.06
CA PRO A 30 4.59 0.57 -13.73
C PRO A 30 5.00 0.83 -12.28
N ILE A 31 4.90 -0.20 -11.45
CA ILE A 31 5.39 -0.20 -10.08
C ILE A 31 6.70 -0.97 -10.07
N PHE A 32 7.70 -0.43 -9.40
CA PHE A 32 8.99 -1.06 -9.22
C PHE A 32 9.17 -1.41 -7.74
N ASN A 33 9.73 -2.58 -7.48
CA ASN A 33 10.16 -2.97 -6.15
C ASN A 33 11.39 -2.15 -5.73
N VAL A 34 11.79 -2.24 -4.46
CA VAL A 34 12.98 -1.54 -3.93
C VAL A 34 14.26 -1.91 -4.68
N ASP A 35 14.34 -3.15 -5.18
CA ASP A 35 15.45 -3.64 -6.00
C ASP A 35 15.40 -3.18 -7.47
N GLY A 36 14.43 -2.36 -7.85
CA GLY A 36 14.25 -1.84 -9.20
C GLY A 36 13.55 -2.79 -10.17
N THR A 37 13.14 -3.98 -9.73
CA THR A 37 12.43 -4.93 -10.60
C THR A 37 10.95 -4.53 -10.81
N PRO A 38 10.36 -4.74 -12.01
CA PRO A 38 8.95 -4.47 -12.23
C PRO A 38 8.05 -5.38 -11.38
N ASN A 39 7.06 -4.79 -10.72
CA ASN A 39 6.01 -5.50 -10.02
C ASN A 39 4.98 -6.03 -11.04
N LYS A 40 4.97 -7.35 -11.25
CA LYS A 40 4.20 -8.01 -12.33
C LYS A 40 2.69 -8.13 -12.04
N GLU A 41 2.23 -7.82 -10.83
CA GLU A 41 0.85 -8.04 -10.39
C GLU A 41 0.18 -6.76 -9.85
N ALA A 42 0.68 -5.61 -10.28
CA ALA A 42 0.17 -4.31 -9.85
C ALA A 42 -1.20 -4.00 -10.47
N LEU A 43 -2.25 -3.93 -9.64
CA LEU A 43 -3.56 -3.41 -9.97
C LEU A 43 -3.88 -2.21 -9.08
N ILE A 44 -3.98 -1.03 -9.67
CA ILE A 44 -4.25 0.19 -8.91
C ILE A 44 -5.76 0.47 -8.85
N THR A 45 -6.26 0.86 -7.68
CA THR A 45 -7.69 1.12 -7.44
C THR A 45 -7.87 2.38 -6.59
N GLY A 46 -9.01 3.10 -6.69
CA GLY A 46 -9.27 4.25 -5.82
C GLY A 46 -10.67 4.88 -5.97
N GLU A 47 -11.23 5.33 -4.84
CA GLU A 47 -12.43 6.18 -4.73
C GLU A 47 -12.22 7.32 -3.70
N PRO A 48 -12.88 8.48 -3.85
CA PRO A 48 -12.56 9.71 -3.11
C PRO A 48 -13.02 9.77 -1.64
N ARG A 49 -13.70 8.74 -1.11
CA ARG A 49 -14.14 8.67 0.31
C ARG A 49 -13.36 7.67 1.17
N PHE A 50 -12.44 6.92 0.56
CA PHE A 50 -11.63 5.90 1.23
C PHE A 50 -10.14 6.14 0.93
N VAL A 51 -9.26 5.71 1.83
CA VAL A 51 -7.83 5.83 1.61
C VAL A 51 -7.44 5.06 0.35
N LYS A 52 -6.79 5.73 -0.61
CA LYS A 52 -6.41 5.12 -1.89
C LYS A 52 -5.29 4.11 -1.68
N ALA A 53 -5.52 2.87 -2.10
CA ALA A 53 -4.56 1.77 -1.99
C ALA A 53 -4.39 1.02 -3.32
N TYR A 54 -3.18 0.50 -3.51
CA TYR A 54 -2.72 -0.15 -4.72
C TYR A 54 -2.56 -1.65 -4.48
N VAL A 55 -3.21 -2.49 -5.26
CA VAL A 55 -2.98 -3.93 -5.18
C VAL A 55 -1.65 -4.24 -5.87
N ALA A 56 -0.73 -4.91 -5.20
CA ALA A 56 0.57 -5.25 -5.76
C ALA A 56 1.15 -6.48 -5.05
N SER A 57 2.04 -7.22 -5.73
CA SER A 57 2.78 -8.29 -5.06
C SER A 57 3.82 -7.68 -4.12
N ILE A 58 3.61 -7.80 -2.82
CA ILE A 58 4.39 -7.11 -1.78
C ILE A 58 5.05 -8.10 -0.80
N GLY A 59 5.37 -9.31 -1.28
CA GLY A 59 5.99 -10.33 -0.45
C GLY A 59 4.99 -11.03 0.48
N LYS A 60 5.35 -11.17 1.77
CA LYS A 60 4.54 -11.86 2.78
C LYS A 60 3.54 -10.92 3.46
N GLU A 61 3.78 -9.63 3.35
CA GLU A 61 3.02 -8.56 3.97
C GLU A 61 1.61 -8.46 3.38
N ASP A 62 0.63 -8.16 4.23
CA ASP A 62 -0.75 -7.96 3.78
C ASP A 62 -1.01 -6.54 3.29
N ILE A 63 -0.49 -5.56 4.04
CA ILE A 63 -0.62 -4.13 3.72
C ILE A 63 0.70 -3.45 4.05
N ILE A 64 1.16 -2.60 3.12
CA ILE A 64 2.25 -1.64 3.34
C ILE A 64 1.66 -0.24 3.37
N PHE A 65 1.87 0.48 4.47
CA PHE A 65 1.60 1.91 4.54
C PHE A 65 2.86 2.70 4.16
N GLY A 66 2.80 3.34 3.00
CA GLY A 66 3.88 4.13 2.43
C GLY A 66 3.85 5.61 2.78
N HIS A 67 4.77 6.35 2.15
CA HIS A 67 5.06 7.76 2.39
C HIS A 67 3.85 8.69 2.28
N THR A 68 2.96 8.49 1.30
CA THR A 68 1.76 9.36 1.18
C THR A 68 0.81 9.20 2.38
N TRP A 69 0.64 7.98 2.89
CA TRP A 69 -0.17 7.77 4.09
C TRP A 69 0.53 8.32 5.34
N LEU A 70 1.85 8.09 5.47
CA LEU A 70 2.65 8.62 6.58
C LEU A 70 2.60 10.15 6.64
N LYS A 71 2.64 10.83 5.49
CA LYS A 71 2.48 12.29 5.42
C LYS A 71 1.07 12.77 5.79
N LEU A 72 0.05 12.01 5.37
CA LEU A 72 -1.34 12.38 5.61
C LEU A 72 -1.69 12.27 7.10
N GLU A 73 -1.40 11.12 7.71
CA GLU A 73 -1.77 10.84 9.10
C GLU A 73 -0.76 11.40 10.11
N ASN A 74 0.48 11.62 9.67
CA ASN A 74 1.61 12.07 10.50
C ASN A 74 1.69 11.35 11.86
N PRO A 75 1.73 10.00 11.86
CA PRO A 75 1.65 9.24 13.10
C PRO A 75 2.92 9.40 13.93
N LYS A 76 2.78 9.31 15.24
CA LYS A 76 3.94 9.11 16.12
C LYS A 76 4.30 7.62 16.09
N ILE A 77 5.54 7.32 15.70
CA ILE A 77 6.04 5.96 15.63
C ILE A 77 7.20 5.83 16.61
N ASP A 78 7.03 4.97 17.60
CA ASP A 78 8.13 4.50 18.43
C ASP A 78 8.77 3.28 17.76
N TRP A 79 9.92 3.52 17.11
CA TRP A 79 10.66 2.49 16.39
C TRP A 79 11.26 1.41 17.30
N LYS A 80 11.47 1.68 18.59
CA LYS A 80 12.02 0.68 19.53
C LYS A 80 10.95 -0.30 19.96
N THR A 81 9.73 0.18 20.21
CA THR A 81 8.62 -0.65 20.69
C THR A 81 7.70 -1.13 19.57
N GLY A 82 7.79 -0.52 18.39
CA GLY A 82 6.87 -0.78 17.26
C GLY A 82 5.50 -0.12 17.42
N ARG A 83 5.32 0.76 18.41
CA ARG A 83 4.04 1.42 18.67
C ARG A 83 3.78 2.53 17.65
N VAL A 84 2.56 2.56 17.12
CA VAL A 84 2.05 3.61 16.22
C VAL A 84 0.87 4.29 16.90
N GLU A 85 0.89 5.62 16.93
CA GLU A 85 -0.17 6.46 17.49
C GLU A 85 -0.63 7.45 16.42
N LEU A 86 -1.94 7.42 16.14
CA LEU A 86 -2.62 8.35 15.23
C LEU A 86 -3.14 9.55 16.04
N ASN A 87 -3.26 10.71 15.40
CA ASN A 87 -3.80 11.92 16.02
C ASN A 87 -5.33 11.89 16.10
#